data_AF-A0A3N5GGB6-F1
#
_entry.id   AF-A0A3N5GGB6-F1
#
_cell.length_a   1.000
_cell.length_b   1.000
_cell.length_c   1.000
_cell.angle_alpha   90.00
_cell.angle_beta   90.00
_cell.angle_gamma   90.00
#
_symmetry.space_group_name_H-M   'P 1'
#
loop_
_entity.id
_entity.type
_entity.pdbx_description
1 polymer ?
#
loop_
_entity_poly.entity_id
_entity_poly.type
_entity_poly.pdbx_seq_one_letter_code
_entity_poly.pdbx_strand_id
1 'polypeptide(L)'
;MLGGNDMNVFGAATQGKNVEKKTVAETFLAGHGSPFVAQVSIANAPKLYRAILDALEYRGTAFLQCFTTCQPEHGVADDMALTQAQRVRDSRGAPEFVFNPRLGESYQEALDIKGNPSIEMDWYETKFKGTNEGYRYTVAHWCATEARFRNHLKKIKAEDAAQLLSLENMLVRITQQDVVYRRYLVPTHRSFVPDFGVYIKVPGAHGAVEYRALSRQLVLFCVERRKAWRMLQSKAGIENREYKAQRALLADVDAGRVSQHDLFAHAEELLKARIGGATVHKPAEPRTPRAAAPLAADPSHRPDGAAASATASMSS
;
A
#
# COMPACT_ATOMS: atom_id res chain seq x y z
N MET A 1 -12.25 17.35 -5.22
CA MET A 1 -10.94 18.01 -4.96
C MET A 1 -10.60 17.92 -3.49
N LEU A 2 -9.31 17.87 -3.12
CA LEU A 2 -8.92 18.27 -1.76
C LEU A 2 -9.02 19.79 -1.74
N GLY A 3 -10.19 20.31 -1.36
CA GLY A 3 -10.38 21.75 -1.20
C GLY A 3 -9.63 22.26 0.04
N GLY A 4 -9.55 23.58 0.19
CA GLY A 4 -8.88 24.23 1.33
C GLY A 4 -9.34 23.78 2.72
N ASN A 5 -10.53 23.18 2.85
CA ASN A 5 -11.08 22.69 4.13
C ASN A 5 -10.81 21.21 4.44
N ASP A 6 -10.09 20.47 3.60
CA ASP A 6 -9.90 19.02 3.81
C ASP A 6 -8.91 18.78 4.96
N MET A 7 -7.66 19.20 4.82
CA MET A 7 -6.61 18.97 5.83
C MET A 7 -6.19 20.24 6.59
N ASN A 8 -6.58 21.43 6.15
CA ASN A 8 -6.08 22.67 6.77
C ASN A 8 -6.83 23.07 8.04
N VAL A 9 -8.01 22.47 8.29
CA VAL A 9 -8.80 22.71 9.51
C VAL A 9 -8.15 21.95 10.65
N PHE A 10 -7.18 22.58 11.31
CA PHE A 10 -6.35 21.98 12.35
C PHE A 10 -6.38 22.83 13.61
N GLY A 11 -6.61 22.21 14.77
CA GLY A 11 -6.67 22.86 16.07
C GLY A 11 -7.04 21.87 17.18
N ALA A 12 -7.41 22.38 18.36
CA ALA A 12 -7.76 21.55 19.51
C ALA A 12 -8.96 20.62 19.25
N ALA A 13 -9.94 21.08 18.45
CA ALA A 13 -11.17 20.34 18.18
C ALA A 13 -11.08 19.37 16.99
N THR A 14 -10.11 19.55 16.09
CA THR A 14 -10.00 18.75 14.86
C THR A 14 -8.58 18.77 14.32
N GLN A 15 -8.15 17.66 13.74
CA GLN A 15 -6.83 17.50 13.12
C GLN A 15 -6.97 17.26 11.62
N GLY A 16 -7.86 18.00 10.95
CA GLY A 16 -8.23 17.77 9.55
C GLY A 16 -9.31 16.70 9.37
N LYS A 17 -9.68 16.46 8.12
CA LYS A 17 -10.76 15.56 7.73
C LYS A 17 -10.41 14.10 8.02
N ASN A 18 -11.38 13.39 8.63
CA ASN A 18 -11.31 11.96 8.92
C ASN A 18 -12.15 11.09 7.96
N VAL A 19 -12.78 11.70 6.96
CA VAL A 19 -13.60 11.00 5.97
C VAL A 19 -12.89 10.97 4.62
N GLU A 20 -13.09 9.90 3.86
CA GLU A 20 -12.40 9.71 2.60
C GLU A 20 -12.70 10.87 1.62
N LYS A 21 -11.69 11.33 0.90
CA LYS A 21 -11.82 12.20 -0.27
C LYS A 21 -12.75 11.52 -1.26
N LYS A 22 -13.85 12.21 -1.57
CA LYS A 22 -14.73 11.87 -2.68
C LYS A 22 -13.98 11.98 -4.00
N THR A 23 -13.77 10.85 -4.67
CA THR A 23 -13.19 10.76 -6.02
C THR A 23 -14.30 10.90 -7.06
N VAL A 24 -14.71 12.15 -7.34
CA VAL A 24 -15.90 12.46 -8.16
C VAL A 24 -15.85 11.76 -9.52
N ALA A 25 -14.74 11.87 -10.27
CA ALA A 25 -14.59 11.15 -11.53
C ALA A 25 -14.84 9.64 -11.39
N GLU A 26 -14.25 8.99 -10.37
CA GLU A 26 -14.43 7.53 -10.18
C GLU A 26 -15.87 7.13 -9.83
N THR A 27 -16.66 8.03 -9.23
CA THR A 27 -18.08 7.76 -8.96
C THR A 27 -18.92 7.67 -10.23
N PHE A 28 -18.49 8.34 -11.31
CA PHE A 28 -19.15 8.26 -12.62
C PHE A 28 -18.80 7.00 -13.41
N LEU A 29 -17.82 6.21 -12.96
CA LEU A 29 -17.49 4.92 -13.61
C LEU A 29 -18.63 3.91 -13.52
N ALA A 30 -19.43 3.95 -12.46
CA ALA A 30 -20.52 3.00 -12.22
C ALA A 30 -21.91 3.51 -12.65
N GLY A 31 -21.98 4.66 -13.33
CA GLY A 31 -23.24 5.30 -13.71
C GLY A 31 -23.95 4.61 -14.89
N HIS A 32 -25.28 4.59 -14.86
CA HIS A 32 -26.10 4.17 -16.00
C HIS A 32 -25.84 5.07 -17.22
N GLY A 33 -25.84 4.49 -18.42
CA GLY A 33 -25.52 5.20 -19.66
C GLY A 33 -24.02 5.40 -19.93
N SER A 34 -23.15 4.93 -19.02
CA SER A 34 -21.68 4.88 -19.12
C SER A 34 -21.09 6.14 -19.75
N PRO A 35 -20.98 7.28 -19.04
CA PRO A 35 -20.35 8.47 -19.59
C PRO A 35 -18.89 8.19 -19.99
N PHE A 36 -18.35 8.95 -20.95
CA PHE A 36 -16.90 9.07 -21.07
C PHE A 36 -16.38 9.79 -19.83
N VAL A 37 -15.43 9.20 -19.11
CA VAL A 37 -14.89 9.81 -17.88
C VAL A 37 -13.38 9.91 -17.96
N ALA A 38 -12.82 11.07 -17.69
CA ALA A 38 -11.37 11.21 -17.55
C ALA A 38 -11.00 11.97 -16.28
N GLN A 39 -10.06 11.41 -15.50
CA GLN A 39 -9.29 12.16 -14.53
C GLN A 39 -7.88 12.34 -15.10
N VAL A 40 -7.52 13.58 -15.41
CA VAL A 40 -6.30 13.91 -16.17
C VAL A 40 -5.49 15.01 -15.47
N SER A 41 -4.20 15.09 -15.78
CA SER A 41 -3.31 16.11 -15.25
C SER A 41 -2.79 17.01 -16.35
N ILE A 42 -2.67 18.31 -16.06
CA ILE A 42 -1.97 19.25 -16.96
C ILE A 42 -0.48 18.89 -17.15
N ALA A 43 0.09 18.10 -16.25
CA ALA A 43 1.45 17.58 -16.38
C ALA A 43 1.60 16.52 -17.49
N ASN A 44 0.49 15.94 -17.97
CA ASN A 44 0.47 14.99 -19.07
C ASN A 44 -0.32 15.57 -20.25
N ALA A 45 0.23 16.61 -20.86
CA ALA A 45 -0.42 17.34 -21.94
C ALA A 45 -0.93 16.44 -23.09
N PRO A 46 -0.17 15.44 -23.59
CA PRO A 46 -0.68 14.55 -24.64
C PRO A 46 -1.95 13.79 -24.23
N LYS A 47 -1.99 13.24 -23.00
CA LYS A 47 -3.16 12.51 -22.50
C LYS A 47 -4.34 13.44 -22.23
N LEU A 48 -4.09 14.65 -21.72
CA LEU A 48 -5.10 15.68 -21.52
C LEU A 48 -5.80 16.03 -22.84
N TYR A 49 -5.03 16.40 -23.87
CA TYR A 49 -5.60 16.77 -25.16
C TYR A 49 -6.31 15.60 -25.83
N ARG A 50 -5.74 14.39 -25.76
CA ARG A 50 -6.41 13.20 -26.30
C ARG A 50 -7.75 12.94 -25.61
N ALA A 51 -7.80 13.02 -24.29
CA ALA A 51 -9.04 12.82 -23.54
C ALA A 51 -10.12 13.88 -23.87
N ILE A 52 -9.72 15.14 -24.10
CA ILE A 52 -10.64 16.20 -24.54
C ILE A 52 -11.21 15.87 -25.92
N LEU A 53 -10.37 15.47 -26.88
CA LEU A 53 -10.83 15.13 -28.23
C LEU A 53 -11.74 13.89 -28.22
N ASP A 54 -11.34 12.83 -27.52
CA ASP A 54 -12.15 11.61 -27.38
C ASP A 54 -13.50 11.88 -26.70
N ALA A 55 -13.53 12.77 -25.72
CA ALA A 55 -14.76 13.21 -25.05
C ALA A 55 -15.69 13.99 -25.99
N LEU A 56 -15.14 14.86 -26.84
CA LEU A 56 -15.91 15.64 -27.82
C LEU A 56 -16.49 14.75 -28.93
N GLU A 57 -15.77 13.72 -29.34
CA GLU A 57 -16.24 12.74 -30.33
C GLU A 57 -17.23 11.70 -29.74
N TYR A 58 -17.25 11.54 -28.42
CA TYR A 58 -18.12 10.58 -27.77
C TYR A 58 -19.58 10.98 -27.92
N ARG A 59 -20.38 10.12 -28.55
CA ARG A 59 -21.83 10.32 -28.73
C ARG A 59 -22.60 10.03 -27.44
N GLY A 60 -22.31 10.79 -26.39
CA GLY A 60 -22.91 10.67 -25.06
C GLY A 60 -22.44 11.78 -24.13
N THR A 61 -22.65 11.62 -22.83
CA THR A 61 -22.16 12.58 -21.83
C THR A 61 -20.70 12.31 -21.50
N ALA A 62 -19.91 13.36 -21.36
CA ALA A 62 -18.53 13.27 -20.90
C ALA A 62 -18.30 14.05 -19.60
N PHE A 63 -17.48 13.49 -18.70
CA PHE A 63 -17.01 14.15 -17.48
C PHE A 63 -15.49 14.18 -17.44
N LEU A 64 -14.92 15.38 -17.49
CA LEU A 64 -13.48 15.62 -17.45
C LEU A 64 -13.12 16.28 -16.13
N GLN A 65 -12.34 15.60 -15.29
CA GLN A 65 -11.77 16.16 -14.07
C GLN A 65 -10.27 16.37 -14.25
N CYS A 66 -9.88 17.62 -14.50
CA CYS A 66 -8.47 17.98 -14.59
C CYS A 66 -7.95 18.50 -13.24
N PHE A 67 -6.87 17.91 -12.73
CA PHE A 67 -6.19 18.51 -11.57
C PHE A 67 -5.28 19.65 -12.03
N THR A 68 -5.45 20.80 -11.40
CA THR A 68 -4.51 21.93 -11.43
C THR A 68 -4.31 22.42 -10.00
N THR A 69 -3.13 22.93 -9.69
CA THR A 69 -2.89 23.56 -8.40
C THR A 69 -3.37 25.00 -8.37
N CYS A 70 -3.97 25.41 -7.26
CA CYS A 70 -4.14 26.80 -6.92
C CYS A 70 -2.94 27.26 -6.10
N GLN A 71 -2.10 28.11 -6.67
CA GLN A 71 -0.84 28.57 -6.08
C GLN A 71 -1.05 29.24 -4.71
N PRO A 72 -1.92 30.26 -4.59
CA PRO A 72 -2.15 30.92 -3.30
C PRO A 72 -2.80 30.00 -2.26
N GLU A 73 -3.82 29.21 -2.64
CA GLU A 73 -4.53 28.34 -1.68
C GLU A 73 -3.72 27.13 -1.23
N HIS A 74 -2.89 26.57 -2.12
CA HIS A 74 -2.04 25.43 -1.77
C HIS A 74 -0.73 25.89 -1.11
N GLY A 75 -0.39 27.18 -1.23
CA GLY A 75 0.85 27.78 -0.74
C GLY A 75 2.07 27.17 -1.43
N VAL A 76 2.08 27.27 -2.76
CA VAL A 76 3.19 26.86 -3.64
C VAL A 76 3.60 28.05 -4.51
N ALA A 77 4.82 28.04 -5.05
CA ALA A 77 5.31 29.12 -5.91
C ALA A 77 4.53 29.19 -7.24
N ASP A 78 4.54 30.37 -7.88
CA ASP A 78 3.71 30.67 -9.05
C ASP A 78 4.02 29.78 -10.26
N ASP A 79 5.27 29.38 -10.42
CA ASP A 79 5.78 28.52 -11.50
C ASP A 79 5.57 27.01 -11.26
N MET A 80 5.00 26.62 -10.11
CA MET A 80 4.97 25.21 -9.68
C MET A 80 3.76 24.42 -10.17
N ALA A 81 2.94 24.98 -11.07
CA ALA A 81 1.68 24.37 -11.51
C ALA A 81 1.87 22.95 -12.08
N LEU A 82 2.72 22.82 -13.10
CA LEU A 82 3.00 21.54 -13.76
C LEU A 82 3.67 20.56 -12.80
N THR A 83 4.65 21.04 -12.03
CA THR A 83 5.38 20.22 -11.06
C THR A 83 4.45 19.60 -10.02
N GLN A 84 3.52 20.38 -9.47
CA GLN A 84 2.59 19.87 -8.47
C GLN A 84 1.49 18.99 -9.07
N ALA A 85 1.05 19.30 -10.29
CA ALA A 85 0.13 18.44 -11.03
C ALA A 85 0.73 17.06 -11.35
N GLN A 86 2.05 16.99 -11.57
CA GLN A 86 2.76 15.72 -11.68
C GLN A 86 2.85 15.01 -10.33
N ARG A 87 3.29 15.72 -9.28
CA ARG A 87 3.46 15.14 -7.93
C ARG A 87 2.16 14.56 -7.38
N VAL A 88 1.03 15.22 -7.57
CA VAL A 88 -0.25 14.69 -7.08
C VAL A 88 -0.66 13.40 -7.80
N ARG A 89 -0.32 13.25 -9.09
CA ARG A 89 -0.57 12.02 -9.85
C ARG A 89 0.31 10.90 -9.33
N ASP A 90 1.63 11.15 -9.31
CA ASP A 90 2.64 10.14 -8.99
C ASP A 90 2.52 9.66 -7.52
N SER A 91 2.00 10.51 -6.64
CA SER A 91 1.74 10.20 -5.23
C SER A 91 0.40 9.53 -4.94
N ARG A 92 -0.38 9.18 -5.97
CA ARG A 92 -1.77 8.66 -5.87
C ARG A 92 -2.77 9.64 -5.24
N GLY A 93 -2.43 10.92 -5.11
CA GLY A 93 -3.35 11.98 -4.67
C GLY A 93 -4.51 12.18 -5.64
N ALA A 94 -4.22 12.14 -6.95
CA ALA A 94 -5.17 12.23 -8.06
C ALA A 94 -4.62 11.41 -9.25
N PRO A 95 -4.65 10.07 -9.19
CA PRO A 95 -4.12 9.22 -10.25
C PRO A 95 -4.90 9.42 -11.56
N GLU A 96 -4.23 9.28 -12.70
CA GLU A 96 -4.87 9.47 -14.00
C GLU A 96 -5.67 8.24 -14.42
N PHE A 97 -6.83 8.44 -15.03
CA PHE A 97 -7.52 7.38 -15.75
C PHE A 97 -8.42 7.95 -16.85
N VAL A 98 -8.69 7.14 -17.86
CA VAL A 98 -9.69 7.41 -18.90
C VAL A 98 -10.58 6.20 -19.02
N PHE A 99 -11.88 6.38 -18.84
CA PHE A 99 -12.90 5.39 -19.14
C PHE A 99 -13.59 5.79 -20.44
N ASN A 100 -13.36 5.02 -21.49
CA ASN A 100 -13.96 5.22 -22.81
C ASN A 100 -14.90 4.05 -23.14
N PRO A 101 -16.23 4.24 -23.00
CA PRO A 101 -17.23 3.22 -23.27
C PRO A 101 -17.25 2.71 -24.72
N ARG A 102 -16.57 3.39 -25.66
CA ARG A 102 -16.46 2.93 -27.06
C ARG A 102 -15.52 1.75 -27.23
N LEU A 103 -14.67 1.46 -26.25
CA LEU A 103 -13.61 0.46 -26.36
C LEU A 103 -14.04 -0.96 -25.95
N GLY A 104 -15.20 -1.12 -25.33
CA GLY A 104 -15.72 -2.43 -24.93
C GLY A 104 -16.82 -2.32 -23.89
N GLU A 105 -17.34 -3.49 -23.50
CA GLU A 105 -18.45 -3.63 -22.55
C GLU A 105 -17.98 -3.97 -21.13
N SER A 106 -16.67 -4.20 -20.94
CA SER A 106 -16.05 -4.41 -19.64
C SER A 106 -15.17 -3.23 -19.21
N TYR A 107 -14.94 -3.07 -17.89
CA TYR A 107 -14.00 -2.07 -17.39
C TYR A 107 -12.57 -2.34 -17.86
N GLN A 108 -12.18 -3.61 -18.01
CA GLN A 108 -10.83 -3.99 -18.42
C GLN A 108 -10.50 -3.53 -19.86
N GLU A 109 -11.52 -3.48 -20.73
CA GLU A 109 -11.40 -2.96 -22.10
C GLU A 109 -11.47 -1.43 -22.13
N ALA A 110 -12.38 -0.85 -21.35
CA ALA A 110 -12.72 0.57 -21.43
C ALA A 110 -11.92 1.50 -20.49
N LEU A 111 -11.29 0.98 -19.43
CA LEU A 111 -10.60 1.78 -18.41
C LEU A 111 -9.07 1.74 -18.57
N ASP A 112 -8.49 2.83 -19.07
CA ASP A 112 -7.05 3.03 -19.17
C ASP A 112 -6.47 3.78 -17.96
N ILE A 113 -5.55 3.13 -17.25
CA ILE A 113 -4.78 3.71 -16.13
C ILE A 113 -3.26 3.78 -16.40
N LYS A 114 -2.80 3.56 -17.63
CA LYS A 114 -1.36 3.46 -18.00
C LYS A 114 -0.57 4.77 -17.85
N GLY A 115 -1.26 5.89 -17.63
CA GLY A 115 -0.62 7.20 -17.40
C GLY A 115 0.06 7.34 -16.04
N ASN A 116 -0.07 6.34 -15.17
CA ASN A 116 0.51 6.37 -13.84
C ASN A 116 1.78 5.51 -13.76
N PRO A 117 2.78 5.90 -12.97
CA PRO A 117 3.94 5.06 -12.70
C PRO A 117 3.59 3.83 -11.85
N SER A 118 4.45 2.79 -11.91
CA SER A 118 4.38 1.58 -11.06
C SER A 118 2.97 0.99 -10.94
N ILE A 119 2.33 0.69 -12.07
CA ILE A 119 0.89 0.39 -12.12
C ILE A 119 0.47 -0.87 -11.34
N GLU A 120 1.37 -1.78 -11.01
CA GLU A 120 1.11 -3.03 -10.27
C GLU A 120 1.44 -2.92 -8.76
N MET A 121 1.97 -1.78 -8.33
CA MET A 121 2.42 -1.51 -6.96
C MET A 121 1.54 -0.44 -6.30
N ASP A 122 1.61 -0.28 -4.97
CA ASP A 122 0.86 0.77 -4.29
C ASP A 122 1.40 2.17 -4.64
N TRP A 123 2.72 2.29 -4.71
CA TRP A 123 3.41 3.57 -4.82
C TRP A 123 4.42 3.58 -5.97
N TYR A 124 4.69 4.78 -6.48
CA TYR A 124 5.81 5.02 -7.38
C TYR A 124 7.13 4.88 -6.61
N GLU A 125 8.13 4.26 -7.21
CA GLU A 125 9.49 4.16 -6.64
C GLU A 125 10.43 5.10 -7.39
N THR A 126 11.16 5.93 -6.64
CA THR A 126 12.12 6.89 -7.19
C THR A 126 13.33 7.02 -6.28
N LYS A 127 14.29 7.88 -6.62
CA LYS A 127 15.55 8.01 -5.87
C LYS A 127 15.77 9.45 -5.39
N PHE A 128 16.37 9.59 -4.21
CA PHE A 128 16.88 10.89 -3.77
C PHE A 128 18.05 11.30 -4.66
N LYS A 129 18.00 12.51 -5.24
CA LYS A 129 19.02 12.98 -6.19
C LYS A 129 20.43 13.04 -5.58
N GLY A 130 20.56 13.39 -4.29
CA GLY A 130 21.85 13.53 -3.63
C GLY A 130 22.49 12.20 -3.22
N THR A 131 21.69 11.22 -2.77
CA THR A 131 22.21 9.96 -2.21
C THR A 131 22.01 8.75 -3.12
N ASN A 132 21.20 8.87 -4.17
CA ASN A 132 20.69 7.76 -4.99
C ASN A 132 19.92 6.67 -4.21
N GLU A 133 19.60 6.92 -2.94
CA GLU A 133 18.76 6.03 -2.12
C GLU A 133 17.34 5.98 -2.70
N GLY A 134 16.83 4.76 -2.91
CA GLY A 134 15.46 4.54 -3.39
C GLY A 134 14.43 4.77 -2.29
N TYR A 135 13.27 5.34 -2.65
CA TYR A 135 12.15 5.53 -1.74
C TYR A 135 10.80 5.47 -2.48
N ARG A 136 9.74 5.19 -1.74
CA ARG A 136 8.36 5.17 -2.25
C ARG A 136 7.75 6.56 -2.19
N TYR A 137 7.40 7.11 -3.35
CA TYR A 137 6.74 8.41 -3.46
C TYR A 137 5.25 8.29 -3.11
N THR A 138 4.93 8.47 -1.84
CA THR A 138 3.55 8.45 -1.29
C THR A 138 2.87 9.81 -1.31
N VAL A 139 1.57 9.86 -1.02
CA VAL A 139 0.82 11.12 -0.86
C VAL A 139 1.42 12.05 0.20
N ALA A 140 2.05 11.52 1.25
CA ALA A 140 2.73 12.34 2.25
C ALA A 140 3.92 13.13 1.66
N HIS A 141 4.60 12.59 0.64
CA HIS A 141 5.69 13.29 -0.03
C HIS A 141 5.17 14.46 -0.86
N TRP A 142 4.03 14.32 -1.54
CA TRP A 142 3.38 15.45 -2.19
C TRP A 142 2.89 16.48 -1.16
N CYS A 143 2.25 16.03 -0.07
CA CYS A 143 1.81 16.91 1.01
C CYS A 143 2.97 17.73 1.61
N ALA A 144 4.17 17.16 1.70
CA ALA A 144 5.37 17.87 2.16
C ALA A 144 5.79 19.04 1.26
N THR A 145 5.20 19.19 0.08
CA THR A 145 5.52 20.24 -0.89
C THR A 145 4.45 21.32 -1.00
N GLU A 146 3.34 21.24 -0.26
CA GLU A 146 2.28 22.25 -0.27
C GLU A 146 2.03 22.78 1.16
N ALA A 147 2.10 24.11 1.35
CA ALA A 147 2.02 24.72 2.68
C ALA A 147 0.68 24.49 3.39
N ARG A 148 -0.36 24.12 2.64
CA ARG A 148 -1.66 23.74 3.19
C ARG A 148 -1.58 22.57 4.17
N PHE A 149 -0.65 21.63 3.98
CA PHE A 149 -0.47 20.47 4.86
C PHE A 149 0.53 20.71 6.01
N ARG A 150 1.08 21.92 6.17
CA ARG A 150 2.21 22.18 7.09
C ARG A 150 1.97 21.73 8.54
N ASN A 151 0.73 21.79 9.03
CA ASN A 151 0.39 21.39 10.40
C ASN A 151 0.49 19.87 10.62
N HIS A 152 0.52 19.08 9.54
CA HIS A 152 0.66 17.63 9.58
C HIS A 152 2.11 17.14 9.49
N LEU A 153 3.07 18.06 9.37
CA LEU A 153 4.47 17.78 9.07
C LEU A 153 5.36 18.58 10.02
N LYS A 154 6.16 17.89 10.84
CA LYS A 154 7.19 18.53 11.68
C LYS A 154 8.57 18.21 11.14
N LYS A 155 9.39 19.23 10.90
CA LYS A 155 10.82 19.02 10.62
C LYS A 155 11.49 18.45 11.87
N ILE A 156 12.20 17.34 11.70
CA ILE A 156 12.94 16.65 12.77
C ILE A 156 14.37 16.38 12.32
N LYS A 157 15.27 16.07 13.25
CA LYS A 157 16.63 15.67 12.92
C LYS A 157 16.70 14.16 12.63
N ALA A 158 17.82 13.70 12.09
CA ALA A 158 18.01 12.29 11.77
C ALA A 158 18.03 11.41 13.04
N GLU A 159 18.56 11.93 14.14
CA GLU A 159 18.63 11.24 15.43
C GLU A 159 17.25 11.04 16.05
N ASP A 160 16.37 12.03 15.89
CA ASP A 160 14.97 11.93 16.30
C ASP A 160 14.22 10.92 15.41
N ALA A 161 14.46 10.96 14.10
CA ALA A 161 13.83 10.05 13.15
C ALA A 161 14.16 8.57 13.43
N ALA A 162 15.37 8.28 13.92
CA ALA A 162 15.78 6.92 14.29
C ALA A 162 14.96 6.32 15.46
N GLN A 163 14.28 7.17 16.24
CA GLN A 163 13.39 6.74 17.34
C GLN A 163 11.93 6.61 16.90
N LEU A 164 11.62 7.02 15.66
CA LEU A 164 10.26 7.00 15.10
C LEU A 164 10.09 5.83 14.12
N LEU A 165 8.83 5.52 13.82
CA LEU A 165 8.49 4.49 12.85
C LEU A 165 8.56 5.04 11.42
N SER A 166 9.20 4.33 10.49
CA SER A 166 9.13 4.71 9.08
C SER A 166 7.68 4.61 8.56
N LEU A 167 7.27 5.51 7.66
CA LEU A 167 5.96 5.41 7.03
C LEU A 167 5.79 4.09 6.27
N GLU A 168 6.85 3.59 5.62
CA GLU A 168 6.79 2.33 4.87
C GLU A 168 6.44 1.16 5.80
N ASN A 169 7.11 1.04 6.95
CA ASN A 169 6.77 0.04 7.97
C ASN A 169 5.33 0.19 8.46
N MET A 170 4.91 1.41 8.81
CA MET A 170 3.54 1.66 9.29
C MET A 170 2.51 1.24 8.25
N LEU A 171 2.72 1.56 6.97
CA LEU A 171 1.79 1.22 5.89
C LEU A 171 1.63 -0.30 5.72
N VAL A 172 2.66 -1.12 5.95
CA VAL A 172 2.54 -2.58 5.93
C VAL A 172 1.57 -3.07 7.00
N ARG A 173 1.61 -2.47 8.19
CA ARG A 173 0.90 -2.94 9.38
C ARG A 173 -0.59 -2.58 9.42
N ILE A 174 -0.98 -1.52 8.73
CA ILE A 174 -2.34 -0.97 8.76
C ILE A 174 -3.11 -1.26 7.47
N THR A 175 -4.40 -1.56 7.59
CA THR A 175 -5.35 -1.68 6.47
C THR A 175 -6.44 -0.63 6.55
N GLN A 176 -7.20 -0.42 5.46
CA GLN A 176 -8.39 0.45 5.52
C GLN A 176 -9.43 -0.06 6.53
N GLN A 177 -9.54 -1.38 6.72
CA GLN A 177 -10.45 -1.97 7.71
C GLN A 177 -10.08 -1.55 9.13
N ASP A 178 -8.78 -1.49 9.44
CA ASP A 178 -8.29 -1.02 10.74
C ASP A 178 -8.61 0.46 10.97
N VAL A 179 -8.61 1.26 9.89
CA VAL A 179 -9.06 2.66 9.93
C VAL A 179 -10.54 2.76 10.22
N VAL A 180 -11.38 2.00 9.51
CA VAL A 180 -12.84 1.98 9.70
C VAL A 180 -13.21 1.56 11.13
N TYR A 181 -12.56 0.52 11.66
CA TYR A 181 -12.79 0.06 13.04
C TYR A 181 -12.00 0.82 14.10
N ARG A 182 -11.32 1.92 13.73
CA ARG A 182 -10.57 2.79 14.65
C ARG A 182 -9.48 2.07 15.48
N ARG A 183 -8.98 0.94 14.99
CA ARG A 183 -7.92 0.17 15.66
C ARG A 183 -6.59 0.91 15.71
N TYR A 184 -6.41 1.91 14.84
CA TYR A 184 -5.26 2.82 14.87
C TYR A 184 -5.16 3.66 16.16
N LEU A 185 -6.20 3.70 16.99
CA LEU A 185 -6.21 4.35 18.30
C LEU A 185 -5.87 3.41 19.45
N VAL A 186 -5.82 2.09 19.21
CA VAL A 186 -5.62 1.08 20.26
C VAL A 186 -4.12 0.78 20.40
N PRO A 187 -3.44 1.20 21.49
CA PRO A 187 -1.97 1.10 21.60
C PRO A 187 -1.40 -0.32 21.47
N THR A 188 -2.19 -1.32 21.85
CA THR A 188 -1.80 -2.74 21.80
C THR A 188 -2.04 -3.37 20.43
N HIS A 189 -2.70 -2.70 19.50
CA HIS A 189 -2.98 -3.24 18.17
C HIS A 189 -1.85 -2.95 17.19
N ARG A 190 -1.55 -3.89 16.29
CA ARG A 190 -0.49 -3.72 15.26
C ARG A 190 -0.61 -2.46 14.42
N SER A 191 -1.84 -1.99 14.22
CA SER A 191 -2.16 -0.84 13.40
C SER A 191 -2.16 0.49 14.16
N PHE A 192 -1.79 0.49 15.46
CA PHE A 192 -1.69 1.71 16.25
C PHE A 192 -0.81 2.74 15.54
N VAL A 193 -1.33 3.96 15.38
CA VAL A 193 -0.57 5.07 14.79
C VAL A 193 -0.34 6.12 15.89
N PRO A 194 0.88 6.23 16.44
CA PRO A 194 1.21 7.32 17.34
C PRO A 194 1.16 8.66 16.61
N ASP A 195 0.62 9.70 17.25
CA ASP A 195 0.57 11.04 16.64
C ASP A 195 1.99 11.63 16.60
N PHE A 196 2.45 12.05 15.42
CA PHE A 196 3.84 12.45 15.17
C PHE A 196 4.88 11.38 15.52
N GLY A 197 4.49 10.11 15.65
CA GLY A 197 5.40 9.00 15.91
C GLY A 197 5.84 8.22 14.65
N VAL A 198 5.41 8.69 13.47
CA VAL A 198 5.77 8.13 12.16
C VAL A 198 6.54 9.19 11.38
N TYR A 199 7.57 8.82 10.62
CA TYR A 199 8.37 9.75 9.82
C TYR A 199 8.49 9.35 8.35
N ILE A 200 8.83 10.34 7.52
CA ILE A 200 9.27 10.16 6.13
C ILE A 200 10.58 10.92 5.88
N LYS A 201 11.31 10.45 4.87
CA LYS A 201 12.40 11.19 4.23
C LYS A 201 11.83 11.99 3.06
N VAL A 202 12.24 13.25 2.88
CA VAL A 202 11.82 14.11 1.76
C VAL A 202 13.02 14.80 1.13
N PRO A 203 12.97 15.13 -0.18
CA PRO A 203 14.02 15.91 -0.80
C PRO A 203 14.11 17.31 -0.17
N GLY A 204 15.30 17.65 0.33
CA GLY A 204 15.64 18.96 0.88
C GLY A 204 16.37 19.86 -0.12
N ALA A 205 16.83 21.01 0.37
CA ALA A 205 17.65 21.93 -0.41
C ALA A 205 18.95 21.26 -0.89
N HIS A 206 19.40 21.60 -2.10
CA HIS A 206 20.66 21.11 -2.68
C HIS A 206 20.82 19.58 -2.71
N GLY A 207 19.70 18.83 -2.77
CA GLY A 207 19.72 17.37 -2.84
C GLY A 207 19.94 16.66 -1.50
N ALA A 208 19.97 17.40 -0.38
CA ALA A 208 19.99 16.83 0.95
C ALA A 208 18.72 16.03 1.23
N VAL A 209 18.79 15.07 2.15
CA VAL A 209 17.62 14.35 2.67
C VAL A 209 17.16 15.03 3.95
N GLU A 210 15.90 15.43 3.99
CA GLU A 210 15.27 15.96 5.20
C GLU A 210 14.28 14.97 5.79
N TYR A 211 14.07 15.06 7.10
CA TYR A 211 13.15 14.21 7.83
C TYR A 211 11.91 15.00 8.24
N ARG A 212 10.74 14.35 8.15
CA ARG A 212 9.46 14.90 8.58
C ARG A 212 8.71 13.89 9.44
N ALA A 213 8.38 14.25 10.68
CA ALA A 213 7.39 13.53 11.46
C ALA A 213 5.99 13.86 10.94
N LEU A 214 5.13 12.85 10.88
CA LEU A 214 3.79 12.91 10.32
C LEU A 214 2.75 12.85 11.44
N SER A 215 1.78 13.77 11.41
CA SER A 215 0.56 13.59 12.20
C SER A 215 -0.11 12.26 11.85
N ARG A 216 -0.87 11.71 12.81
CA ARG A 216 -1.66 10.49 12.59
C ARG A 216 -2.54 10.60 11.34
N GLN A 217 -3.21 11.73 11.13
CA GLN A 217 -4.17 11.92 10.05
C GLN A 217 -3.51 11.87 8.68
N LEU A 218 -2.27 12.36 8.54
CA LEU A 218 -1.53 12.25 7.29
C LEU A 218 -1.10 10.80 6.99
N VAL A 219 -0.83 9.99 8.03
CA VAL A 219 -0.64 8.55 7.86
C VAL A 219 -1.94 7.88 7.38
N LEU A 220 -3.09 8.21 8.00
CA LEU A 220 -4.39 7.66 7.58
C LEU A 220 -4.75 8.07 6.15
N PHE A 221 -4.40 9.29 5.74
CA PHE A 221 -4.56 9.76 4.39
C PHE A 221 -3.77 8.93 3.37
N CYS A 222 -2.57 8.45 3.74
CA CYS A 222 -1.82 7.51 2.91
C CYS A 222 -2.54 6.16 2.76
N VAL A 223 -3.14 5.65 3.84
CA VAL A 223 -3.91 4.39 3.82
C VAL A 223 -5.11 4.51 2.88
N GLU A 224 -5.83 5.63 2.97
CA GLU A 224 -6.97 5.94 2.12
C GLU A 224 -6.59 6.02 0.63
N ARG A 225 -5.53 6.78 0.31
CA ARG A 225 -5.07 6.93 -1.09
C ARG A 225 -4.59 5.62 -1.68
N ARG A 226 -3.93 4.79 -0.90
CA ARG A 226 -3.58 3.41 -1.29
C ARG A 226 -4.81 2.56 -1.56
N LYS A 227 -5.84 2.61 -0.70
CA LYS A 227 -7.10 1.89 -0.93
C LYS A 227 -7.79 2.35 -2.21
N ALA A 228 -7.89 3.66 -2.45
CA ALA A 228 -8.45 4.20 -3.68
C ALA A 228 -7.70 3.70 -4.93
N TRP A 229 -6.37 3.72 -4.89
CA TRP A 229 -5.54 3.19 -5.98
C TRP A 229 -5.76 1.69 -6.23
N ARG A 230 -5.80 0.87 -5.18
CA ARG A 230 -6.09 -0.58 -5.28
C ARG A 230 -7.48 -0.86 -5.87
N MET A 231 -8.49 -0.07 -5.53
CA MET A 231 -9.83 -0.18 -6.12
C MET A 231 -9.81 0.17 -7.61
N LEU A 232 -9.07 1.20 -8.01
CA LEU A 232 -8.93 1.60 -9.40
C LEU A 232 -8.20 0.52 -10.23
N GLN A 233 -7.11 -0.04 -9.69
CA GLN A 233 -6.40 -1.19 -10.30
C GLN A 233 -7.34 -2.38 -10.49
N SER A 234 -8.14 -2.72 -9.46
CA SER A 234 -9.09 -3.82 -9.54
C SER A 234 -10.13 -3.63 -10.65
N LYS A 235 -10.65 -2.42 -10.86
CA LYS A 235 -11.55 -2.12 -11.98
C LYS A 235 -10.87 -2.32 -13.33
N ALA A 236 -9.60 -1.94 -13.44
CA ALA A 236 -8.80 -2.10 -14.65
C ALA A 236 -8.26 -3.54 -14.84
N GLY A 237 -8.61 -4.49 -13.97
CA GLY A 237 -8.14 -5.88 -14.06
C GLY A 237 -6.67 -6.08 -13.67
N ILE A 238 -6.06 -5.15 -12.94
CA ILE A 238 -4.66 -5.22 -12.53
C ILE A 238 -4.55 -5.77 -11.10
N GLU A 239 -3.83 -6.87 -10.91
CA GLU A 239 -3.53 -7.43 -9.59
C GLU A 239 -2.42 -6.61 -8.91
N ASN A 240 -2.72 -5.99 -7.77
CA ASN A 240 -1.72 -5.29 -6.97
C ASN A 240 -0.88 -6.30 -6.16
N ARG A 241 0.41 -6.38 -6.48
CA ARG A 241 1.35 -7.35 -5.89
C ARG A 241 1.56 -7.10 -4.39
N GLU A 242 1.59 -5.83 -3.99
CA GLU A 242 1.79 -5.44 -2.58
C GLU A 242 0.55 -5.70 -1.75
N TYR A 243 -0.65 -5.52 -2.31
CA TYR A 243 -1.89 -5.86 -1.64
C TYR A 243 -1.96 -7.35 -1.32
N LYS A 244 -1.64 -8.19 -2.30
CA LYS A 244 -1.59 -9.66 -2.13
C LYS A 244 -0.58 -10.05 -1.06
N ALA A 245 0.64 -9.53 -1.13
CA ALA A 245 1.70 -9.79 -0.17
C ALA A 245 1.34 -9.29 1.25
N GLN A 246 0.78 -8.08 1.36
CA GLN A 246 0.35 -7.49 2.64
C GLN A 246 -0.75 -8.34 3.28
N ARG A 247 -1.76 -8.76 2.51
CA ARG A 247 -2.83 -9.61 3.03
C ARG A 247 -2.30 -10.93 3.56
N ALA A 248 -1.42 -11.59 2.81
CA ALA A 248 -0.80 -12.84 3.25
C ALA A 248 0.03 -12.63 4.53
N LEU A 249 0.84 -11.57 4.59
CA LEU A 249 1.63 -11.23 5.78
C LEU A 249 0.76 -11.00 7.02
N LEU A 250 -0.29 -10.18 6.90
CA LEU A 250 -1.15 -9.89 8.04
C LEU A 250 -1.96 -11.11 8.47
N ALA A 251 -2.34 -11.99 7.55
CA ALA A 251 -2.97 -13.27 7.89
C ALA A 251 -2.02 -14.19 8.67
N ASP A 252 -0.72 -14.21 8.34
CA ASP A 252 0.29 -14.96 9.10
C ASP A 252 0.53 -14.37 10.49
N VAL A 253 0.46 -13.05 10.64
CA VAL A 253 0.54 -12.36 11.95
C VAL A 253 -0.68 -12.71 12.80
N ASP A 254 -1.89 -12.62 12.21
CA ASP A 254 -3.13 -12.94 12.91
C ASP A 254 -3.20 -14.43 13.31
N ALA A 255 -2.56 -15.31 12.55
CA ALA A 255 -2.41 -16.73 12.86
C ALA A 255 -1.23 -17.05 13.80
N GLY A 256 -0.46 -16.06 14.24
CA GLY A 256 0.70 -16.25 15.13
C GLY A 256 1.94 -16.87 14.48
N ARG A 257 1.95 -17.03 13.14
CA ARG A 257 3.12 -17.54 12.40
C ARG A 257 4.24 -16.50 12.28
N VAL A 258 3.88 -15.23 12.30
CA VAL A 258 4.81 -14.09 12.41
C VAL A 258 4.48 -13.35 13.69
N SER A 259 5.46 -13.16 14.57
CA SER A 259 5.22 -12.45 15.82
C SER A 259 4.98 -10.96 15.56
N GLN A 260 4.25 -10.27 16.46
CA GLN A 260 4.10 -8.82 16.36
C GLN A 260 5.44 -8.09 16.48
N HIS A 261 6.35 -8.63 17.29
CA HIS A 261 7.71 -8.10 17.44
C HIS A 261 8.45 -8.10 16.09
N ASP A 262 8.44 -9.24 15.38
CA ASP A 262 9.10 -9.35 14.08
C ASP A 262 8.43 -8.47 13.02
N LEU A 263 7.10 -8.39 13.04
CA LEU A 263 6.38 -7.46 12.16
C LEU A 263 6.82 -6.02 12.42
N PHE A 264 6.97 -5.60 13.67
CA PHE A 264 7.27 -4.20 13.99
C PHE A 264 8.71 -3.85 13.61
N ALA A 265 9.65 -4.77 13.81
CA ALA A 265 11.05 -4.57 13.46
C ALA A 265 11.31 -4.67 11.94
N HIS A 266 10.64 -5.59 11.23
CA HIS A 266 11.02 -6.00 9.87
C HIS A 266 9.87 -5.96 8.84
N ALA A 267 8.81 -5.16 9.06
CA ALA A 267 7.61 -5.16 8.21
C ALA A 267 7.91 -5.02 6.71
N GLU A 268 8.81 -4.09 6.37
CA GLU A 268 9.16 -3.78 4.98
C GLU A 268 9.90 -4.94 4.30
N GLU A 269 10.84 -5.55 5.00
CA GLU A 269 11.63 -6.70 4.53
C GLU A 269 10.72 -7.92 4.33
N LEU A 270 9.83 -8.18 5.29
CA LEU A 270 8.84 -9.26 5.21
C LEU A 270 7.85 -9.07 4.06
N LEU A 271 7.47 -7.83 3.76
CA LEU A 271 6.63 -7.52 2.60
C LEU A 271 7.41 -7.74 1.29
N LYS A 272 8.63 -7.19 1.18
CA LYS A 272 9.50 -7.33 -0.01
C LYS A 272 9.79 -8.79 -0.33
N ALA A 273 10.11 -9.60 0.69
CA ALA A 273 10.34 -11.04 0.52
C ALA A 273 9.11 -11.74 -0.10
N ARG A 274 7.90 -11.43 0.37
CA ARG A 274 6.67 -12.00 -0.19
C ARG A 274 6.37 -11.51 -1.61
N ILE A 275 6.66 -10.25 -1.94
CA ILE A 275 6.49 -9.73 -3.31
C ILE A 275 7.45 -10.43 -4.29
N GLY A 276 8.66 -10.76 -3.83
CA GLY A 276 9.69 -11.48 -4.59
C GLY A 276 9.49 -13.00 -4.67
N GLY A 277 8.43 -13.55 -4.05
CA GLY A 277 8.17 -14.99 -4.02
C GLY A 277 9.06 -15.79 -3.06
N ALA A 278 9.88 -15.13 -2.25
CA ALA A 278 10.68 -15.78 -1.22
C ALA A 278 9.79 -16.11 -0.02
N THR A 279 9.30 -17.33 0.06
CA THR A 279 8.92 -17.92 1.34
C THR A 279 10.16 -17.94 2.22
N VAL A 280 10.20 -17.10 3.26
CA VAL A 280 11.20 -17.23 4.31
C VAL A 280 10.86 -18.50 5.09
N HIS A 281 11.33 -19.65 4.60
CA HIS A 281 11.52 -20.79 5.47
C HIS A 281 12.70 -20.43 6.38
N LYS A 282 12.39 -20.22 7.66
CA LYS A 282 13.35 -20.09 8.75
C LYS A 282 14.44 -21.18 8.59
N PRO A 283 15.74 -20.87 8.72
CA PRO A 283 16.75 -21.91 8.85
C PRO A 283 16.35 -22.80 10.02
N ALA A 284 16.21 -24.11 9.78
CA ALA A 284 16.01 -25.06 10.85
C ALA A 284 17.16 -24.88 11.85
N GLU A 285 16.82 -24.77 13.14
CA GLU A 285 17.82 -24.83 14.21
C GLU A 285 18.69 -26.08 14.02
N PRO A 286 20.01 -25.98 14.27
CA PRO A 286 20.89 -27.13 14.14
C PRO A 286 20.39 -28.24 15.05
N ARG A 287 19.90 -29.33 14.43
CA ARG A 287 19.56 -30.56 15.14
C ARG A 287 20.81 -31.02 15.87
N THR A 288 20.74 -31.02 17.20
CA THR A 288 21.69 -31.73 18.06
C THR A 288 21.75 -33.19 17.59
N PRO A 289 22.94 -33.78 17.39
CA PRO A 289 23.03 -35.17 16.99
C PRO A 289 22.39 -36.04 18.05
N ARG A 290 21.30 -36.69 17.69
CA ARG A 290 20.62 -37.70 18.52
C ARG A 290 21.60 -38.85 18.72
N ALA A 291 21.95 -39.12 19.98
CA ALA A 291 22.74 -40.27 20.36
C ALA A 291 22.13 -41.55 19.76
N ALA A 292 22.98 -42.38 19.16
CA ALA A 292 22.60 -43.63 18.54
C ALA A 292 21.91 -44.54 19.55
N ALA A 293 20.70 -45.00 19.21
CA ALA A 293 20.04 -46.07 19.95
C ALA A 293 20.74 -47.40 19.62
N PRO A 294 20.89 -48.32 20.61
CA PRO A 294 21.57 -49.59 20.39
C PRO A 294 20.76 -50.51 19.47
N LEU A 295 21.49 -51.26 18.64
CA LEU A 295 20.99 -52.27 17.70
C LEU A 295 20.21 -53.36 18.45
N ALA A 296 18.95 -53.57 18.06
CA ALA A 296 18.19 -54.76 18.43
C ALA A 296 18.70 -55.97 17.63
N ALA A 297 18.97 -57.05 18.34
CA ALA A 297 19.44 -58.31 17.78
C ALA A 297 18.33 -59.04 17.00
N ASP A 298 18.71 -59.58 15.84
CA ASP A 298 17.95 -60.46 14.98
C ASP A 298 17.96 -61.90 15.53
N PRO A 299 16.81 -62.56 15.75
CA PRO A 299 16.76 -63.98 16.01
C PRO A 299 15.95 -64.71 14.93
N SER A 300 16.61 -65.20 13.88
CA SER A 300 16.03 -66.28 13.05
C SER A 300 17.07 -67.14 12.30
N HIS A 301 17.68 -68.09 13.01
CA HIS A 301 18.11 -69.42 12.50
C HIS A 301 18.49 -70.26 13.74
N ARG A 302 18.15 -71.53 13.95
CA ARG A 302 17.65 -72.66 13.13
C ARG A 302 17.25 -73.81 14.14
N PRO A 303 17.12 -75.11 13.79
CA PRO A 303 15.87 -75.86 13.55
C PRO A 303 15.60 -77.06 14.53
N ASP A 304 14.57 -77.84 14.14
CA ASP A 304 14.32 -79.28 14.35
C ASP A 304 13.59 -79.78 15.60
N GLY A 305 12.57 -80.62 15.36
CA GLY A 305 12.33 -81.82 16.18
C GLY A 305 10.90 -82.05 16.71
N ALA A 306 10.08 -82.71 15.89
CA ALA A 306 9.20 -83.85 16.23
C ALA A 306 8.10 -83.78 17.33
N ALA A 307 6.88 -84.09 16.86
CA ALA A 307 5.93 -85.10 17.38
C ALA A 307 4.92 -84.76 18.50
N ALA A 308 3.65 -84.70 18.05
CA ALA A 308 2.53 -85.59 18.42
C ALA A 308 1.51 -85.23 19.53
N SER A 309 0.24 -85.27 19.07
CA SER A 309 -1.02 -85.61 19.78
C SER A 309 -1.57 -84.53 20.74
N ALA A 310 -2.87 -84.28 20.93
CA ALA A 310 -4.14 -84.86 20.46
C ALA A 310 -5.28 -83.85 20.78
N THR A 311 -6.42 -83.94 20.07
CA THR A 311 -7.83 -83.77 20.54
C THR A 311 -8.23 -82.51 21.35
N ALA A 312 -9.39 -81.85 21.22
CA ALA A 312 -10.67 -82.06 20.54
C ALA A 312 -11.55 -80.81 20.78
N SER A 313 -12.52 -80.55 19.87
CA SER A 313 -13.88 -80.00 20.12
C SER A 313 -14.00 -78.58 20.72
N MET A 314 -15.01 -77.75 20.51
CA MET A 314 -16.23 -77.71 19.68
C MET A 314 -16.87 -76.33 19.99
N SER A 315 -17.50 -75.70 18.98
CA SER A 315 -18.74 -74.88 19.01
C SER A 315 -19.02 -73.93 20.19
N SER A 316 -19.49 -72.69 19.99
CA SER A 316 -20.40 -72.17 18.96
C SER A 316 -20.15 -70.68 18.71
#